data_AF-A0A6B3HA85-F1
#
_entry.id   AF-A0A6B3HA85-F1
#
_cell.length_a   1.000
_cell.length_b   1.000
_cell.length_c   1.000
_cell.angle_alpha   90.00
_cell.angle_beta   90.00
_cell.angle_gamma   90.00
#
_symmetry.space_group_name_H-M   'P 1'
#
loop_
_entity.id
_entity.type
_entity.pdbx_description
1 polymer ?
#
loop_
_entity_poly.entity_id
_entity_poly.type
_entity_poly.pdbx_seq_one_letter_code
_entity_poly.pdbx_strand_id
1 'polypeptide(L)'
;ASHELQTPLATSKAVIDVALGDPNLDHAHDLLTDLRELSTRSTRTVTALLDLAVAEDGDLNRQTIAVDTMVQEVLDEHRPQAAVAEVELRLARTSPASVEADSVLLRLMLHNLVSNAIQHNTRP
;
A
#
# COMPACT_ATOMS: atom_id res chain seq x y z
N ALA A 1 -16.64 3.25 -4.41
CA ALA A 1 -16.18 2.12 -3.56
C ALA A 1 -16.59 0.76 -4.12
N SER A 2 -17.86 0.36 -4.10
CA SER A 2 -18.27 -1.01 -4.52
C SER A 2 -17.86 -1.38 -5.96
N HIS A 3 -18.00 -0.45 -6.91
CA HIS A 3 -17.59 -0.67 -8.31
C HIS A 3 -16.07 -0.79 -8.52
N GLU A 4 -15.26 -0.18 -7.64
CA GLU A 4 -13.80 -0.28 -7.72
C GLU A 4 -13.29 -1.64 -7.24
N LEU A 5 -14.08 -2.36 -6.44
CA LEU A 5 -13.78 -3.72 -5.99
C LEU A 5 -14.43 -4.79 -6.87
N GLN A 6 -15.59 -4.50 -7.47
CA GLN A 6 -16.28 -5.43 -8.36
C GLN A 6 -15.47 -5.75 -9.62
N THR A 7 -14.81 -4.76 -10.21
CA THR A 7 -14.00 -4.93 -11.42
C THR A 7 -12.82 -5.89 -11.20
N PRO A 8 -11.94 -5.69 -10.20
CA PRO A 8 -10.85 -6.63 -9.97
C PRO A 8 -11.33 -8.02 -9.57
N LEU A 9 -12.42 -8.15 -8.81
CA LEU A 9 -12.97 -9.46 -8.45
C LEU A 9 -13.50 -10.21 -9.68
N ALA A 10 -14.17 -9.51 -10.61
CA ALA A 10 -14.64 -10.09 -11.86
C ALA A 10 -13.46 -10.54 -12.74
N THR A 11 -12.39 -9.75 -12.82
CA THR A 11 -11.19 -10.12 -13.58
C THR A 11 -10.45 -11.31 -12.95
N SER A 12 -10.31 -11.35 -11.62
CA SER A 12 -9.71 -12.49 -10.91
C SER A 12 -10.48 -13.77 -11.18
N LYS A 13 -11.82 -13.69 -11.14
CA LYS A 13 -12.69 -14.82 -11.45
C LYS A 13 -12.51 -15.30 -12.89
N ALA A 14 -12.43 -14.40 -13.86
CA ALA A 14 -12.21 -14.76 -15.26
C ALA A 14 -10.87 -15.49 -15.47
N VAL A 15 -9.79 -15.03 -14.83
CA VAL A 15 -8.46 -15.69 -14.88
C VAL A 15 -8.51 -17.09 -14.28
N ILE A 16 -9.20 -17.25 -13.13
CA ILE A 16 -9.39 -18.56 -12.49
C ILE A 16 -10.23 -19.49 -13.37
N ASP A 17 -11.31 -18.98 -13.98
CA ASP A 17 -12.20 -19.76 -14.86
C ASP A 17 -11.45 -20.25 -16.12
N VAL A 18 -10.55 -19.42 -16.69
CA VAL A 18 -9.67 -19.82 -17.80
C VAL A 18 -8.69 -20.91 -17.37
N ALA A 19 -8.07 -20.77 -16.20
CA ALA A 19 -7.15 -21.77 -15.68
C ALA A 19 -7.86 -23.11 -15.41
N LEU A 20 -9.04 -23.10 -14.77
CA LEU A 20 -9.79 -24.32 -14.50
C LEU A 20 -10.31 -25.03 -15.77
N GLY A 21 -10.45 -24.32 -16.88
CA GLY A 21 -10.94 -24.85 -18.16
C GLY A 21 -9.87 -25.52 -19.03
N ASP A 22 -8.58 -25.33 -18.72
CA ASP A 22 -7.46 -25.89 -19.49
C ASP A 22 -6.74 -26.98 -18.68
N PRO A 23 -6.92 -28.28 -19.02
CA PRO A 23 -6.31 -29.39 -18.29
C PRO A 23 -4.80 -29.53 -18.52
N ASN A 24 -4.21 -28.85 -19.51
CA ASN A 24 -2.77 -28.89 -19.78
C ASN A 24 -2.05 -27.59 -19.38
N LEU A 25 -2.79 -26.48 -19.27
CA LEU A 25 -2.39 -25.23 -18.59
C LEU A 25 -0.91 -24.85 -18.80
N ASP A 26 -0.45 -24.88 -20.05
CA ASP A 26 0.95 -24.64 -20.41
C ASP A 26 1.43 -23.23 -20.01
N HIS A 27 0.49 -22.29 -19.78
CA HIS A 27 0.72 -20.91 -19.36
C HIS A 27 0.29 -20.64 -17.90
N ALA A 28 0.19 -21.68 -17.06
CA ALA A 28 -0.25 -21.54 -15.67
C ALA A 28 0.55 -20.51 -14.87
N HIS A 29 1.87 -20.46 -15.11
CA HIS A 29 2.75 -19.53 -14.44
C HIS A 29 2.39 -18.07 -14.72
N ASP A 30 2.07 -17.73 -15.98
CA ASP A 30 1.75 -16.37 -16.40
C ASP A 30 0.38 -15.95 -15.84
N LEU A 31 -0.62 -16.84 -15.93
CA LEU A 31 -1.96 -16.60 -15.36
C LEU A 31 -1.92 -16.41 -13.83
N LEU A 32 -1.09 -17.18 -13.11
CA LEU A 32 -0.89 -17.02 -11.67
C LEU A 32 -0.16 -15.71 -11.34
N THR A 33 0.75 -15.28 -12.19
CA THR A 33 1.45 -13.99 -12.05
C THR A 33 0.48 -12.82 -12.22
N ASP A 34 -0.34 -12.86 -13.27
CA ASP A 34 -1.39 -11.87 -13.53
C ASP A 34 -2.40 -11.81 -12.36
N LEU A 35 -2.85 -12.96 -11.89
CA LEU A 35 -3.77 -13.04 -10.75
C LEU A 35 -3.16 -12.46 -9.46
N ARG A 36 -1.86 -12.71 -9.23
CA ARG A 36 -1.13 -12.16 -8.08
C ARG A 36 -1.02 -10.64 -8.17
N GLU A 37 -0.71 -10.09 -9.35
CA GLU A 37 -0.63 -8.65 -9.55
C GLU A 37 -1.99 -7.98 -9.35
N LEU A 38 -3.04 -8.56 -9.92
CA LEU A 38 -4.41 -8.09 -9.76
C LEU A 38 -4.88 -8.12 -8.30
N SER A 39 -4.59 -9.22 -7.58
CA SER A 39 -4.88 -9.35 -6.16
C SER A 39 -4.13 -8.29 -5.33
N THR A 40 -2.85 -8.07 -5.64
CA THR A 40 -2.04 -7.05 -4.96
C THR A 40 -2.63 -5.65 -5.16
N ARG A 41 -3.04 -5.31 -6.39
CA ARG A 41 -3.70 -4.03 -6.70
C ARG A 41 -5.04 -3.89 -5.97
N SER A 42 -5.83 -4.96 -5.92
CA SER A 42 -7.14 -4.95 -5.25
C SER A 42 -7.01 -4.69 -3.75
N THR A 43 -6.06 -5.37 -3.10
CA THR A 43 -5.74 -5.15 -1.68
C THR A 43 -5.37 -3.69 -1.42
N ARG A 44 -4.53 -3.09 -2.27
CA ARG A 44 -4.18 -1.67 -2.16
C ARG A 44 -5.40 -0.75 -2.24
N THR A 45 -6.31 -0.99 -3.19
CA THR A 45 -7.56 -0.21 -3.30
C THR A 45 -8.44 -0.36 -2.07
N VAL A 46 -8.62 -1.58 -1.54
CA VAL A 46 -9.39 -1.80 -0.31
C VAL A 46 -8.77 -1.06 0.86
N THR A 47 -7.45 -1.17 1.06
CA THR A 47 -6.75 -0.47 2.13
C THR A 47 -6.94 1.03 2.01
N ALA A 48 -6.72 1.63 0.83
CA ALA A 48 -6.91 3.06 0.64
C ALA A 48 -8.35 3.54 0.92
N LEU A 49 -9.37 2.73 0.59
CA LEU A 49 -10.77 3.05 0.91
C LEU A 49 -11.07 2.95 2.41
N LEU A 50 -10.50 1.97 3.11
CA LEU A 50 -10.62 1.87 4.57
C LEU A 50 -9.93 3.04 5.25
N ASP A 51 -8.73 3.39 4.79
CA ASP A 51 -7.97 4.53 5.30
C ASP A 51 -8.75 5.84 5.15
N LEU A 52 -9.39 6.03 4.00
CA LEU A 52 -10.26 7.18 3.74
C LEU A 52 -11.47 7.19 4.67
N ALA A 53 -12.13 6.05 4.86
CA ALA A 53 -13.29 5.94 5.74
C ALA A 53 -12.94 6.29 7.20
N VAL A 54 -11.78 5.86 7.69
CA VAL A 54 -11.29 6.23 9.03
C VAL A 54 -10.98 7.73 9.10
N ALA A 55 -10.45 8.33 8.04
CA ALA A 55 -10.19 9.77 8.00
C ALA A 55 -11.49 10.62 7.94
N GLU A 56 -12.55 10.11 7.32
CA GLU A 56 -13.84 10.80 7.16
C GLU A 56 -14.77 10.69 8.38
N ASP A 57 -14.57 9.73 9.29
CA ASP A 57 -15.41 9.50 10.48
C ASP A 57 -15.38 10.68 11.49
N GLY A 58 -14.46 11.63 11.32
CA GLY A 58 -14.53 12.98 11.90
C GLY A 58 -14.18 13.11 13.39
N ASP A 59 -14.22 12.01 14.16
CA ASP A 59 -13.78 11.99 15.56
C ASP A 59 -12.29 11.63 15.66
N LEU A 60 -11.44 12.65 15.60
CA LEU A 60 -9.99 12.49 15.64
C LEU A 60 -9.50 12.39 17.07
N ASN A 61 -8.86 11.28 17.43
CA ASN A 61 -8.21 11.11 18.73
C ASN A 61 -6.83 11.77 18.72
N ARG A 62 -6.83 13.11 18.68
CA ARG A 62 -5.62 13.93 18.60
C ARG A 62 -4.80 13.81 19.87
N GLN A 63 -3.52 13.58 19.70
CA GLN A 63 -2.53 13.56 20.76
C GLN A 63 -1.22 14.15 20.27
N THR A 64 -0.36 14.56 21.20
CA THR A 64 1.00 14.99 20.88
C THR A 64 1.83 13.80 20.43
N ILE A 65 2.31 13.82 19.19
CA ILE A 65 3.10 12.74 18.59
C ILE A 65 4.49 13.26 18.26
N ALA A 66 5.53 12.54 18.67
CA ALA A 66 6.90 12.76 18.20
C ALA A 66 7.02 12.26 16.74
N VAL A 67 6.84 13.17 15.79
CA VAL A 67 6.73 12.82 14.36
C VAL A 67 8.05 12.35 13.78
N ASP A 68 9.17 12.85 14.30
CA ASP A 68 10.51 12.39 13.94
C ASP A 68 10.70 10.90 14.23
N THR A 69 10.24 10.45 15.41
CA THR A 69 10.30 9.03 15.80
C THR A 69 9.38 8.17 14.92
N MET A 70 8.14 8.61 14.73
CA MET A 70 7.17 7.87 13.89
C MET A 70 7.64 7.75 12.44
N VAL A 71 8.20 8.81 11.86
CA VAL A 71 8.75 8.78 10.49
C VAL A 71 9.90 7.79 10.40
N GLN A 72 10.81 7.78 11.38
CA GLN A 72 11.93 6.83 11.40
C GLN A 72 11.43 5.39 11.41
N GLU A 73 10.45 5.06 12.27
CA GLU A 73 9.85 3.72 12.35
C GLU A 73 9.20 3.32 11.02
N VAL A 74 8.39 4.20 10.42
CA VAL A 74 7.75 3.92 9.12
C VAL A 74 8.79 3.71 8.02
N LEU A 75 9.87 4.49 8.00
CA LEU A 75 10.95 4.29 7.02
C LEU A 75 11.66 2.96 7.21
N ASP A 76 11.94 2.56 8.46
CA ASP A 76 12.58 1.30 8.79
C ASP A 76 11.72 0.09 8.37
N GLU A 77 10.40 0.18 8.55
CA GLU A 77 9.44 -0.82 8.08
C GLU A 77 9.45 -0.99 6.55
N HIS A 78 9.70 0.08 5.79
CA HIS A 78 9.75 0.03 4.33
C HIS A 78 11.14 -0.24 3.73
N ARG A 79 12.21 -0.30 4.54
CA ARG A 79 13.56 -0.58 4.03
C ARG A 79 13.66 -1.85 3.19
N PRO A 80 13.02 -2.99 3.56
CA PRO A 80 13.07 -4.19 2.73
C PRO A 80 12.45 -3.97 1.34
N GLN A 81 11.30 -3.30 1.27
CA GLN A 81 10.63 -2.98 0.01
C GLN A 81 11.46 -2.01 -0.84
N ALA A 82 12.02 -0.97 -0.21
CA ALA A 82 12.87 0.00 -0.89
C ALA A 82 14.15 -0.63 -1.45
N ALA A 83 14.75 -1.58 -0.72
CA ALA A 83 15.93 -2.31 -1.18
C ALA A 83 15.64 -3.15 -2.43
N VAL A 84 14.49 -3.83 -2.49
CA VAL A 84 14.05 -4.58 -3.68
C VAL A 84 13.80 -3.65 -4.87
N ALA A 85 13.27 -2.45 -4.62
CA ALA A 85 13.04 -1.44 -5.64
C ALA A 85 14.29 -0.59 -5.99
N GLU A 86 15.45 -0.89 -5.37
CA GLU A 86 16.69 -0.12 -5.49
C GLU A 86 16.52 1.39 -5.22
N VAL A 87 15.62 1.74 -4.29
CA VAL A 87 15.34 3.09 -3.82
C VAL A 87 16.04 3.33 -2.49
N GLU A 88 16.78 4.43 -2.40
CA GLU A 88 17.42 4.84 -1.15
C GLU A 88 16.47 5.70 -0.30
N LEU A 89 16.08 5.19 0.88
CA LEU A 89 15.34 5.97 1.87
C LEU A 89 16.30 6.69 2.82
N ARG A 90 16.23 8.02 2.84
CA ARG A 90 17.01 8.87 3.75
C ARG A 90 16.09 9.74 4.61
N LEU A 91 16.29 9.67 5.93
CA LEU A 91 15.82 10.70 6.83
C LEU A 91 16.94 11.73 7.00
N ALA A 92 16.74 12.94 6.49
CA ALA A 92 17.65 14.05 6.77
C ALA A 92 17.65 14.33 8.28
N ARG A 93 18.75 14.85 8.85
CA ARG A 93 18.81 15.17 10.28
C ARG A 93 17.61 16.04 10.67
N THR A 94 16.71 15.46 11.44
CA THR A 94 15.58 16.15 12.03
C THR A 94 15.96 16.58 13.44
N SER A 95 15.64 17.82 13.80
CA SER A 95 15.47 18.16 15.22
C SER A 95 14.24 17.43 15.74
N PRO A 96 14.17 17.07 17.04
CA PRO A 96 12.96 16.54 17.64
C PRO A 96 11.75 17.40 17.29
N ALA A 97 10.69 16.78 16.81
CA ALA A 97 9.52 17.49 16.30
C ALA A 97 8.24 16.80 16.79
N SER A 98 7.30 17.61 17.26
CA SER A 98 6.01 17.11 17.74
C SER A 98 4.84 17.79 17.04
N VAL A 99 3.76 17.04 16.82
CA VAL A 99 2.52 17.53 16.18
C VAL A 99 1.29 17.01 16.92
N GLU A 100 0.20 17.78 16.89
CA GLU A 100 -1.13 17.35 17.37
C GLU A 100 -1.89 16.67 16.23
N ALA A 101 -1.94 15.34 16.26
CA ALA A 101 -2.62 14.55 15.24
C ALA A 101 -3.20 13.27 15.82
N ASP A 102 -4.10 12.64 15.08
CA ASP A 102 -4.49 11.26 15.34
C ASP A 102 -3.34 10.33 14.94
N SER A 103 -2.89 9.48 15.88
CA SER A 103 -1.69 8.67 15.68
C SER A 103 -1.86 7.57 14.65
N VAL A 104 -3.08 7.03 14.53
CA VAL A 104 -3.40 6.00 13.54
C VAL A 104 -3.40 6.63 12.16
N LEU A 105 -4.10 7.75 11.99
CA LEU A 105 -4.20 8.43 10.69
C LEU A 105 -2.86 9.03 10.24
N LEU A 106 -2.06 9.59 11.15
CA LEU A 106 -0.74 10.12 10.80
C LEU A 106 0.19 8.99 10.32
N ARG A 107 0.22 7.86 11.03
CA ARG A 107 1.00 6.69 10.62
C ARG A 107 0.54 6.18 9.26
N LEU A 108 -0.77 6.09 9.07
CA LEU A 108 -1.38 5.64 7.82
C LEU A 108 -1.00 6.53 6.62
N MET A 109 -1.08 7.85 6.81
CA MET A 109 -0.63 8.83 5.83
C MET A 109 0.85 8.62 5.49
N LEU A 110 1.72 8.44 6.50
CA LEU A 110 3.14 8.20 6.28
C LEU A 110 3.39 6.90 5.50
N HIS A 111 2.70 5.80 5.83
CA HIS A 111 2.80 4.55 5.06
C HIS A 111 2.42 4.75 3.59
N ASN A 112 1.28 5.41 3.35
CA ASN A 112 0.81 5.67 1.99
C ASN A 112 1.80 6.53 1.20
N LEU A 113 2.35 7.58 1.80
CA LEU A 113 3.34 8.44 1.14
C LEU A 113 4.65 7.69 0.83
N VAL A 114 5.19 6.92 1.78
CA VAL A 114 6.45 6.17 1.58
C VAL A 114 6.26 5.05 0.57
N SER A 115 5.16 4.28 0.65
CA SER A 115 4.85 3.24 -0.33
C SER A 115 4.72 3.81 -1.74
N ASN A 116 3.99 4.93 -1.90
CA ASN A 116 3.86 5.61 -3.18
C ASN A 116 5.21 6.12 -3.70
N ALA A 117 6.03 6.69 -2.82
CA ALA A 117 7.37 7.15 -3.20
C ALA A 117 8.23 6.00 -3.73
N ILE A 118 8.23 4.84 -3.07
CA ILE A 118 8.99 3.67 -3.53
C ILE A 118 8.46 3.14 -4.87
N GLN A 119 7.13 2.99 -4.98
CA GLN A 119 6.51 2.41 -6.17
C GLN A 119 6.67 3.28 -7.42
N HIS A 120 6.60 4.60 -7.25
CA HIS A 120 6.58 5.55 -8.37
C HIS A 120 7.92 6.27 -8.56
N ASN A 121 8.98 5.86 -7.86
CA ASN A 121 10.31 6.41 -8.08
C ASN A 121 10.84 5.96 -9.44
N THR A 122 10.59 6.75 -10.49
CA THR A 122 11.21 6.57 -11.80
C THR A 122 12.63 7.12 -11.74
N ARG A 123 13.64 6.26 -11.86
CA ARG A 123 15.02 6.71 -12.09
C ARG A 123 15.04 7.65 -13.32
N PRO A 124 15.67 8.83 -13.25
CA PRO A 124 16.13 9.52 -14.46
C PRO A 124 17.24 8.71 -15.15
#